data_AF-A0A316UMQ7-F1
#
_entry.id   AF-A0A316UMQ7-F1
#
_cell.length_a   1.000
_cell.length_b   1.000
_cell.length_c   1.000
_cell.angle_alpha   90.00
_cell.angle_beta   90.00
_cell.angle_gamma   90.00
#
_symmetry.space_group_name_H-M   'P 1'
#
loop_
_entity.id
_entity.type
_entity.pdbx_description
1 polymer ?
#
loop_
_entity_poly.entity_id
_entity_poly.type
_entity_poly.pdbx_seq_one_letter_code
_entity_poly.pdbx_strand_id
1 'polypeptide(L)'
;MLLCTLLTIFSAICSAYAKHVTCSWRPFTKPPWYSSFFLYCIADLHDIGSGQAEYHCNDGTYLKIADFGKLRPGVLEWGTPCGGGGWAFGGKGGVCIADIWGLCLGDTCNGSCFYMKSFDDCEWPALFNISSAPKSVELWYYNGWGF
;
A
#
# COMPACT_ATOMS: atom_id res chain seq x y z
N MET A 1 51.29 32.01 0.42
CA MET A 1 49.99 32.71 0.42
C MET A 1 49.28 32.36 -0.87
N LEU A 2 48.38 31.37 -0.88
CA LEU A 2 47.47 31.17 -2.02
C LEU A 2 46.16 30.54 -1.51
N LEU A 3 45.11 31.35 -1.64
CA LEU A 3 43.67 31.08 -1.71
C LEU A 3 43.15 29.72 -1.18
N CYS A 4 42.51 29.79 -0.01
CA CYS A 4 41.59 28.79 0.50
C CYS A 4 40.17 29.19 0.09
N THR A 5 39.74 28.81 -1.12
CA THR A 5 38.38 29.09 -1.62
C THR A 5 37.43 28.03 -1.07
N LEU A 6 36.74 28.37 0.02
CA LEU A 6 35.65 27.59 0.62
C LEU A 6 34.50 27.45 -0.40
N LEU A 7 34.35 26.28 -1.02
CA LEU A 7 33.12 25.88 -1.72
C LEU A 7 32.12 25.37 -0.67
N THR A 8 31.36 26.27 -0.06
CA THR A 8 30.19 25.88 0.74
C THR A 8 29.06 25.46 -0.20
N ILE A 9 29.01 24.16 -0.49
CA ILE A 9 27.90 23.51 -1.20
C ILE A 9 26.67 23.61 -0.30
N PHE A 10 25.78 24.55 -0.63
CA PHE A 10 24.44 24.66 -0.06
C PHE A 10 23.62 23.48 -0.61
N SER A 11 23.73 22.32 0.04
CA SER A 11 22.84 21.20 -0.19
C SER A 11 21.44 21.61 0.28
N ALA A 12 20.63 22.15 -0.63
CA ALA A 12 19.21 22.36 -0.42
C ALA A 12 18.58 21.01 -0.15
N ILE A 13 18.33 20.73 1.12
CA ILE A 13 17.63 19.55 1.59
C ILE A 13 16.18 19.75 1.15
N CYS A 14 15.83 19.28 -0.05
CA CYS A 14 14.43 19.12 -0.42
C CYS A 14 13.86 18.07 0.52
N SER A 15 13.20 18.51 1.60
CA SER A 15 12.31 17.65 2.35
C SER A 15 11.26 17.13 1.37
N ALA A 16 11.38 15.87 0.98
CA ALA A 16 10.33 15.18 0.27
C ALA A 16 9.15 15.08 1.23
N TYR A 17 8.24 16.05 1.16
CA TYR A 17 6.96 15.97 1.83
C TYR A 17 6.14 14.95 1.04
N ALA A 18 6.26 13.68 1.42
CA ALA A 18 5.34 12.66 0.95
C ALA A 18 3.95 13.08 1.43
N LYS A 19 3.09 13.50 0.49
CA LYS A 19 1.70 13.80 0.79
C LYS A 19 0.99 12.47 0.98
N HIS A 20 0.82 12.03 2.23
CA HIS A 20 -0.05 10.90 2.53
C HIS A 20 -1.48 11.24 2.11
N VAL A 21 -2.08 10.39 1.27
CA VAL A 21 -3.43 10.59 0.74
C VAL A 21 -4.38 9.62 1.45
N THR A 22 -5.53 10.12 1.90
CA THR A 22 -6.60 9.26 2.41
C THR A 22 -7.28 8.51 1.25
N CYS A 23 -7.37 7.18 1.36
CA CYS A 23 -8.05 6.36 0.36
C CYS A 23 -9.50 6.84 0.19
N SER A 24 -9.83 7.27 -1.02
CA SER A 24 -11.15 7.85 -1.34
C SER A 24 -11.68 7.41 -2.70
N TRP A 25 -10.83 6.83 -3.55
CA TRP A 25 -11.20 6.45 -4.90
C TRP A 25 -12.05 5.17 -4.90
N ARG A 26 -13.29 5.28 -5.41
CA ARG A 26 -14.28 4.20 -5.54
C ARG A 26 -14.94 4.21 -6.93
N PRO A 27 -14.18 3.88 -7.99
CA PRO A 27 -14.69 3.94 -9.36
C PRO A 27 -15.71 2.83 -9.69
N PHE A 28 -15.82 1.79 -8.85
CA PHE A 28 -16.70 0.65 -9.10
C PHE A 28 -17.82 0.57 -8.04
N THR A 29 -19.04 0.24 -8.49
CA THR A 29 -20.21 0.05 -7.63
C THR A 29 -20.36 -1.40 -7.16
N LYS A 30 -19.68 -2.33 -7.82
CA LYS A 30 -19.66 -3.76 -7.45
C LYS A 30 -18.34 -4.11 -6.75
N PRO A 31 -18.34 -5.16 -5.91
CA PRO A 31 -17.12 -5.75 -5.38
C PRO A 31 -16.13 -6.16 -6.48
N PRO A 32 -14.80 -6.13 -6.20
CA PRO A 32 -13.75 -6.53 -7.15
C PRO A 32 -14.02 -7.85 -7.89
N TRP A 33 -14.47 -8.89 -7.19
CA TRP A 33 -14.73 -10.22 -7.78
C TRP A 33 -15.84 -10.24 -8.85
N TYR A 34 -16.67 -9.19 -8.96
CA TYR A 34 -17.66 -9.04 -10.02
C TYR A 34 -17.13 -8.35 -11.29
N SER A 35 -15.84 -8.00 -11.32
CA SER A 35 -15.20 -7.22 -12.38
C SER A 35 -13.90 -7.87 -12.83
N SER A 36 -13.13 -7.25 -13.73
CA SER A 36 -11.85 -7.79 -14.23
C SER A 36 -10.71 -7.70 -13.20
N PHE A 37 -11.04 -7.79 -11.92
CA PHE A 37 -10.08 -7.86 -10.84
C PHE A 37 -9.83 -9.30 -10.44
N PHE A 38 -8.57 -9.58 -10.15
CA PHE A 38 -8.10 -10.87 -9.69
C PHE A 38 -7.53 -10.69 -8.28
N LEU A 39 -7.82 -11.66 -7.41
CA LEU A 39 -7.24 -11.67 -6.07
C LEU A 39 -5.73 -11.82 -6.20
N TYR A 40 -4.99 -10.86 -5.68
CA TYR A 40 -3.53 -10.93 -5.58
C TYR A 40 -3.15 -11.78 -4.38
N CYS A 41 -3.58 -11.37 -3.18
CA CYS A 41 -3.41 -12.15 -1.96
C CYS A 41 -4.42 -11.75 -0.88
N ILE A 42 -4.59 -12.63 0.09
CA ILE A 42 -5.19 -12.32 1.40
C ILE A 42 -4.02 -12.19 2.38
N ALA A 43 -4.04 -11.14 3.21
CA ALA A 43 -2.99 -10.90 4.18
C ALA A 43 -3.54 -10.81 5.60
N ASP A 44 -2.90 -11.52 6.53
CA ASP A 44 -3.28 -11.52 7.93
C ASP A 44 -2.52 -10.44 8.72
N LEU A 45 -3.15 -9.98 9.79
CA LEU A 45 -2.56 -9.05 10.75
C LEU A 45 -1.48 -9.76 11.60
N HIS A 46 -0.25 -9.26 11.55
CA HIS A 46 0.86 -9.65 12.41
C HIS A 46 1.16 -8.51 13.39
N ASP A 47 0.76 -8.65 14.65
CA ASP A 47 1.09 -7.69 15.72
C ASP A 47 2.59 -7.72 16.00
N ILE A 48 3.24 -6.56 15.89
CA ILE A 48 4.68 -6.38 16.13
C ILE A 48 4.96 -5.57 17.40
N GLY A 49 3.93 -5.33 18.22
CA GLY A 49 4.00 -4.62 19.48
C GLY A 49 3.79 -3.11 19.36
N SER A 50 3.70 -2.44 20.51
CA SER A 50 3.57 -0.98 20.63
C SER A 50 2.40 -0.37 19.82
N GLY A 51 1.31 -1.12 19.66
CA GLY A 51 0.14 -0.68 18.88
C GLY A 51 0.38 -0.66 17.37
N GLN A 52 1.40 -1.38 16.89
CA GLN A 52 1.73 -1.51 15.48
C GLN A 52 1.53 -2.95 15.00
N ALA A 53 1.19 -3.11 13.74
CA ALA A 53 1.10 -4.40 13.09
C ALA A 53 1.52 -4.30 11.61
N GLU A 54 1.76 -5.45 10.98
CA GLU A 54 2.04 -5.58 9.57
C GLU A 54 1.06 -6.57 8.94
N TYR A 55 0.69 -6.37 7.67
CA TYR A 55 -0.16 -7.29 6.92
C TYR A 55 0.66 -8.02 5.87
N HIS A 56 0.81 -9.33 6.02
CA HIS A 56 1.61 -10.18 5.14
C HIS A 56 0.75 -11.16 4.37
N CYS A 57 1.01 -11.32 3.07
CA CYS A 57 0.29 -12.27 2.22
C CYS A 57 0.42 -13.71 2.73
N ASN A 58 -0.72 -14.42 2.76
CA ASN A 58 -0.87 -15.80 3.23
C ASN A 58 -0.57 -16.85 2.14
N ASP A 59 0.29 -16.53 1.18
CA ASP A 59 0.63 -17.37 0.02
C ASP A 59 2.03 -18.00 0.12
N GLY A 60 2.67 -17.87 1.29
CA GLY A 60 4.03 -18.35 1.56
C GLY A 60 5.14 -17.40 1.11
N THR A 61 4.83 -16.30 0.42
CA THR A 61 5.82 -15.27 0.07
C THR A 61 6.22 -14.39 1.26
N TYR A 62 5.34 -14.31 2.27
CA TYR A 62 5.47 -13.41 3.42
C TYR A 62 5.61 -11.93 3.02
N LEU A 63 5.07 -11.57 1.86
CA LEU A 63 5.11 -10.23 1.30
C LEU A 63 4.25 -9.26 2.13
N LYS A 64 4.85 -8.19 2.65
CA LYS A 64 4.12 -7.14 3.36
C LYS A 64 3.44 -6.19 2.37
N ILE A 65 2.14 -5.99 2.53
CA ILE A 65 1.33 -5.14 1.62
C ILE A 65 0.73 -3.91 2.31
N ALA A 66 0.60 -3.95 3.63
CA ALA A 66 0.09 -2.85 4.42
C ALA A 66 0.71 -2.86 5.83
N ASP A 67 0.66 -1.72 6.50
CA ASP A 67 1.07 -1.56 7.88
C ASP A 67 0.00 -0.86 8.71
N PHE A 68 0.05 -1.09 10.01
CA PHE A 68 -0.83 -0.48 10.98
C PHE A 68 -0.02 0.27 12.03
N GLY A 69 -0.39 1.51 12.31
CA GLY A 69 0.20 2.30 13.38
C GLY A 69 1.61 2.83 13.09
N LYS A 70 2.17 2.63 11.88
CA LYS A 70 3.50 3.16 11.52
C LYS A 70 3.47 4.66 11.25
N LEU A 71 2.56 5.10 10.39
CA LEU A 71 2.41 6.52 10.08
C LEU A 71 1.99 7.32 11.31
N ARG A 72 0.95 6.84 12.00
CA ARG A 72 0.47 7.33 13.30
C ARG A 72 -0.44 6.29 13.96
N PRO A 73 -0.67 6.36 15.29
CA PRO A 73 -1.52 5.39 15.98
C PRO A 73 -2.90 5.24 15.33
N GLY A 74 -3.29 3.98 15.10
CA GLY A 74 -4.62 3.63 14.61
C GLY A 74 -4.84 3.72 13.11
N VAL A 75 -3.84 4.14 12.33
CA VAL A 75 -3.94 4.20 10.86
C VAL A 75 -3.50 2.88 10.24
N LEU A 76 -4.28 2.41 9.27
CA LEU A 76 -3.89 1.37 8.32
C LEU A 76 -3.39 2.05 7.04
N GLU A 77 -2.17 1.78 6.60
CA GLU A 77 -1.58 2.32 5.36
C GLU A 77 -1.25 1.19 4.40
N TRP A 78 -1.63 1.34 3.13
CA TRP A 78 -1.27 0.42 2.06
C TRP A 78 0.00 0.90 1.39
N GLY A 79 1.01 0.02 1.28
CA GLY A 79 2.27 0.36 0.67
C GLY A 79 2.16 0.53 -0.84
N THR A 80 2.97 1.42 -1.42
CA THR A 80 3.00 1.68 -2.87
C THR A 80 3.30 0.41 -3.67
N PRO A 81 2.45 -0.04 -4.59
CA PRO A 81 2.65 -1.30 -5.32
C PRO A 81 3.95 -1.33 -6.13
N CYS A 82 4.21 -0.27 -6.91
CA CYS A 82 5.28 -0.22 -7.91
C CYS A 82 6.25 0.94 -7.69
N GLY A 83 6.24 1.53 -6.49
CA GLY A 83 7.21 2.54 -6.07
C GLY A 83 8.58 1.94 -5.73
N GLY A 84 9.49 2.78 -5.23
CA GLY A 84 10.78 2.30 -4.72
C GLY A 84 10.58 1.37 -3.53
N GLY A 85 10.93 0.09 -3.68
CA GLY A 85 10.66 -0.94 -2.66
C GLY A 85 9.22 -1.47 -2.65
N GLY A 86 8.45 -1.17 -3.70
CA GLY A 86 7.10 -1.71 -3.89
C GLY A 86 7.08 -3.24 -4.03
N TRP A 87 5.91 -3.81 -3.80
CA TRP A 87 5.70 -5.25 -3.67
C TRP A 87 5.12 -5.92 -4.94
N ALA A 88 4.70 -5.12 -5.94
CA ALA A 88 3.96 -5.61 -7.11
C ALA A 88 4.83 -5.84 -8.36
N PHE A 89 6.09 -6.20 -8.18
CA PHE A 89 7.01 -6.47 -9.29
C PHE A 89 7.05 -7.96 -9.65
N GLY A 90 6.75 -8.29 -10.91
CA GLY A 90 6.79 -9.65 -11.42
C GLY A 90 8.11 -10.02 -12.12
N GLY A 91 8.56 -11.28 -11.93
CA GLY A 91 9.55 -11.97 -12.77
C GLY A 91 10.97 -11.38 -12.83
N LYS A 92 11.82 -11.96 -13.69
CA LYS A 92 13.15 -11.43 -14.02
C LYS A 92 13.00 -10.20 -14.92
N GLY A 93 12.84 -9.04 -14.31
CA GLY A 93 12.68 -7.77 -15.04
C GLY A 93 12.04 -6.65 -14.23
N GLY A 94 11.42 -6.94 -13.08
CA GLY A 94 10.92 -5.91 -12.18
C GLY A 94 9.80 -5.07 -12.78
N VAL A 95 8.92 -5.67 -13.60
CA VAL A 95 7.80 -4.95 -14.21
C VAL A 95 6.61 -4.97 -13.26
N CYS A 96 6.03 -3.80 -13.05
CA CYS A 96 4.79 -3.61 -12.30
C CYS A 96 3.64 -4.38 -12.97
N ILE A 97 3.03 -5.33 -12.25
CA ILE A 97 2.09 -6.28 -12.87
C ILE A 97 0.70 -5.70 -13.16
N ALA A 98 0.32 -4.61 -12.50
CA ALA A 98 -0.98 -3.97 -12.69
C ALA A 98 -0.94 -2.49 -12.35
N ASP A 99 -1.76 -1.70 -13.03
CA ASP A 99 -1.84 -0.25 -12.84
C ASP A 99 -2.90 0.17 -11.80
N ILE A 100 -3.92 -0.66 -11.56
CA ILE A 100 -5.01 -0.39 -10.61
C ILE A 100 -5.10 -1.54 -9.60
N TRP A 101 -5.19 -1.17 -8.34
CA TRP A 101 -5.24 -2.08 -7.19
C TRP A 101 -6.49 -1.83 -6.36
N GLY A 102 -7.14 -2.89 -5.89
CA GLY A 102 -8.30 -2.86 -5.01
C GLY A 102 -7.91 -3.28 -3.58
N LEU A 103 -8.37 -2.51 -2.60
CA LEU A 103 -7.97 -2.58 -1.19
C LEU A 103 -9.21 -2.85 -0.34
N CYS A 104 -9.29 -4.00 0.32
CA CYS A 104 -10.49 -4.43 1.07
C CYS A 104 -10.13 -4.91 2.48
N LEU A 105 -11.01 -4.73 3.47
CA LEU A 105 -10.75 -5.05 4.89
C LEU A 105 -11.13 -6.48 5.32
N GLY A 106 -10.99 -7.47 4.43
CA GLY A 106 -11.45 -8.84 4.66
C GLY A 106 -12.98 -8.93 4.63
N ASP A 107 -13.53 -9.86 3.84
CA ASP A 107 -14.96 -9.94 3.48
C ASP A 107 -15.35 -8.95 2.37
N THR A 108 -14.73 -9.12 1.21
CA THR A 108 -15.04 -8.36 -0.02
C THR A 108 -16.53 -8.47 -0.44
N CYS A 109 -17.29 -9.44 0.08
CA CYS A 109 -18.73 -9.53 -0.15
C CYS A 109 -19.52 -8.46 0.62
N ASN A 110 -19.05 -8.05 1.81
CA ASN A 110 -19.72 -7.07 2.67
C ASN A 110 -18.95 -5.74 2.80
N GLY A 111 -17.69 -5.69 2.38
CA GLY A 111 -16.81 -4.53 2.50
C GLY A 111 -16.82 -3.60 1.28
N SER A 112 -16.92 -2.28 1.53
CA SER A 112 -16.63 -1.27 0.51
C SER A 112 -15.12 -1.12 0.33
N CYS A 113 -14.57 -1.69 -0.75
CA CYS A 113 -13.16 -1.52 -1.10
C CYS A 113 -12.85 -0.11 -1.59
N PHE A 114 -11.60 0.31 -1.39
CA PHE A 114 -11.02 1.45 -2.10
C PHE A 114 -10.10 0.96 -3.22
N TYR A 115 -9.70 1.89 -4.08
CA TYR A 115 -8.81 1.60 -5.19
C TYR A 115 -7.64 2.59 -5.18
N MET A 116 -6.51 2.19 -5.71
CA MET A 116 -5.33 3.03 -5.87
C MET A 116 -4.58 2.73 -7.17
N LYS A 117 -3.79 3.69 -7.65
CA LYS A 117 -2.90 3.47 -8.80
C LYS A 117 -1.60 2.81 -8.34
N SER A 118 -0.89 2.21 -9.29
CA SER A 118 0.35 1.47 -9.06
C SER A 118 1.49 2.25 -8.38
N PHE A 119 1.49 3.58 -8.47
CA PHE A 119 2.51 4.45 -7.88
C PHE A 119 1.98 5.32 -6.74
N ASP A 120 0.76 5.06 -6.28
CA ASP A 120 0.18 5.72 -5.12
C ASP A 120 0.33 4.82 -3.88
N ASP A 121 0.41 5.44 -2.71
CA ASP A 121 0.04 4.85 -1.43
C ASP A 121 -1.24 5.53 -0.92
N CYS A 122 -1.93 4.89 0.02
CA CYS A 122 -3.00 5.58 0.73
C CYS A 122 -3.24 5.03 2.13
N GLU A 123 -3.65 5.92 3.02
CA GLU A 123 -4.11 5.57 4.35
C GLU A 123 -5.62 5.30 4.34
N TRP A 124 -6.04 4.26 5.04
CA TRP A 124 -7.44 3.95 5.20
C TRP A 124 -8.15 5.07 5.98
N PRO A 125 -9.35 5.52 5.57
CA PRO A 125 -10.01 6.68 6.17
C PRO A 125 -10.48 6.47 7.63
N ALA A 126 -10.70 5.22 8.03
CA ALA A 126 -11.09 4.90 9.40
C ALA A 126 -9.86 4.70 10.29
N LEU A 127 -9.95 5.18 11.52
CA LEU A 127 -8.99 4.86 12.58
C LEU A 127 -9.45 3.62 13.35
N PHE A 128 -8.51 2.80 13.77
CA PHE A 128 -8.75 1.60 14.55
C PHE A 128 -7.93 1.60 15.84
N ASN A 129 -8.36 0.83 16.83
CA ASN A 129 -7.47 0.31 17.85
C ASN A 129 -6.87 -1.01 17.36
N ILE A 130 -5.73 -1.45 17.90
CA ILE A 130 -5.13 -2.74 17.51
C ILE A 130 -6.11 -3.92 17.71
N SER A 131 -6.96 -3.85 18.74
CA SER A 131 -7.99 -4.86 19.00
C SER A 131 -9.09 -4.88 17.95
N SER A 132 -9.42 -3.72 17.36
CA SER A 132 -10.46 -3.53 16.35
C SER A 132 -9.92 -3.42 14.92
N ALA A 133 -8.61 -3.50 14.73
CA ALA A 133 -7.99 -3.50 13.42
C ALA A 133 -8.46 -4.75 12.64
N PRO A 134 -8.65 -4.64 11.31
CA PRO A 134 -9.00 -5.77 10.46
C PRO A 134 -8.04 -6.94 10.70
N LYS A 135 -8.58 -8.14 10.95
CA LYS A 135 -7.76 -9.34 11.19
C LYS A 135 -7.12 -9.87 9.92
N SER A 136 -7.77 -9.58 8.79
CA SER A 136 -7.22 -9.81 7.47
C SER A 136 -7.61 -8.65 6.55
N VAL A 137 -6.86 -8.50 5.46
CA VAL A 137 -7.17 -7.61 4.34
C VAL A 137 -7.01 -8.38 3.04
N GLU A 138 -7.67 -7.90 1.99
CA GLU A 138 -7.58 -8.49 0.66
C GLU A 138 -7.07 -7.45 -0.33
N LEU A 139 -6.16 -7.91 -1.19
CA LEU A 139 -5.55 -7.09 -2.22
C LEU A 139 -5.90 -7.69 -3.58
N TRP A 140 -6.42 -6.84 -4.45
CA TRP A 140 -6.89 -7.20 -5.78
C TRP A 140 -6.15 -6.40 -6.84
N TYR A 141 -5.96 -6.94 -8.02
CA TYR A 141 -5.37 -6.22 -9.14
C TYR A 141 -6.26 -6.27 -10.38
N TYR A 142 -6.35 -5.16 -11.09
CA TYR A 142 -7.10 -5.07 -12.33
C TYR A 142 -6.26 -5.60 -13.50
N ASN A 143 -6.73 -6.64 -14.17
CA ASN A 143 -6.15 -7.09 -15.42
C ASN A 143 -7.00 -6.59 -16.60
N GLY A 144 -6.76 -5.34 -16.99
CA GLY A 144 -7.41 -4.69 -18.14
C GLY A 144 -6.81 -5.08 -19.49
N TRP A 145 -5.75 -5.88 -19.51
CA TRP A 145 -5.16 -6.43 -20.73
C TRP A 145 -5.95 -7.68 -21.10
N GLY A 146 -7.12 -7.48 -21.71
CA GLY A 146 -7.82 -8.55 -22.42
C GLY A 146 -6.93 -9.01 -23.57
N PHE A 147 -6.32 -10.19 -23.42
CA PHE A 147 -5.85 -10.98 -24.56
C PHE A 147 -7.02 -11.81 -25.10
#